data_AF-A0AAD4HNP0-F1
#
_entry.id   AF-A0AAD4HNP0-F1
#
_cell.length_a   1.000
_cell.length_b   1.000
_cell.length_c   1.000
_cell.angle_alpha   90.00
_cell.angle_beta   90.00
_cell.angle_gamma   90.00
#
_symmetry.space_group_name_H-M   'P 1'
#
loop_
_entity.id
_entity.type
_entity.pdbx_description
1 polymer ?
#
loop_
_entity_poly.entity_id
_entity_poly.type
_entity_poly.pdbx_seq_one_letter_code
_entity_poly.pdbx_strand_id
1 'polypeptide(L)'
;RFDLAKDAYRATNHKDEYTQMTLWLERREKMLWHNNFVQWRLAGDPPPQDRRVPLDSVVHDYGATFFTEALARYVVRTNQPGLSPAQLEQEASHVILPFQTVAAFHRVKFHAINAHGHRDSTVTVDSVHCQPPRKDKRRQIVPARFDTVLVNEDGGGTTGVDGYRVAQVRIIFTLTSQATAALFRTPGILPTHFAYVEWFTPFGQPEANHGLYKISRLIRNGERLASIIDISDIRRSVHLIPKFGPVAPHEWTSSTVLELCSTFFINSFSDRHAYLTII
;
A
#
# COMPACT_ATOMS: atom_id res chain seq x y z
N ARG A 1 23.88 -1.13 30.49
CA ARG A 1 23.82 0.30 30.12
C ARG A 1 25.03 0.57 29.24
N PHE A 2 24.86 0.55 27.91
CA PHE A 2 25.95 0.80 26.95
C PHE A 2 26.22 2.30 26.88
N ASP A 3 27.45 2.72 27.11
CA ASP A 3 27.85 4.13 27.05
C ASP A 3 28.55 4.38 25.70
N LEU A 4 27.73 4.45 24.65
CA LEU A 4 28.14 4.51 23.24
C LEU A 4 29.15 5.63 22.94
N ALA A 5 29.06 6.75 23.65
CA ALA A 5 29.97 7.87 23.49
C ALA A 5 31.38 7.52 24.01
N LYS A 6 31.49 6.81 25.13
CA LYS A 6 32.79 6.39 25.69
C LYS A 6 33.44 5.31 24.85
N ASP A 7 32.66 4.37 24.33
CA ASP A 7 33.17 3.30 23.47
C ASP A 7 33.64 3.84 22.11
N ALA A 8 32.89 4.80 21.53
CA ALA A 8 33.31 5.50 20.32
C ALA A 8 34.59 6.31 20.54
N TYR A 9 34.68 7.04 21.66
CA TYR A 9 35.86 7.83 22.01
C TYR A 9 37.12 6.97 22.18
N ARG A 10 37.00 5.86 22.92
CA ARG A 10 38.08 4.87 23.14
C ARG A 10 38.56 4.19 21.86
N ALA A 11 37.74 4.19 20.80
CA ALA A 11 38.09 3.60 19.52
C ALA A 11 38.73 4.59 18.54
N THR A 12 38.96 5.84 18.97
CA THR A 12 39.70 6.84 18.18
C THR A 12 41.20 6.81 18.48
N ASN A 13 41.99 7.48 17.65
CA ASN A 13 43.42 7.71 17.91
C ASN A 13 43.69 9.01 18.71
N HIS A 14 42.64 9.60 19.30
CA HIS A 14 42.70 10.83 20.09
C HIS A 14 43.14 12.12 19.37
N LYS A 15 43.04 12.14 18.03
CA LYS A 15 43.22 13.33 17.17
C LYS A 15 42.02 13.46 16.25
N ASP A 16 41.46 14.66 16.07
CA ASP A 16 40.23 14.88 15.28
C ASP A 16 39.10 13.87 15.62
N GLU A 17 38.91 13.68 16.93
CA GLU A 17 38.14 12.57 17.52
C GLU A 17 36.69 12.54 17.05
N TYR A 18 36.07 13.70 16.82
CA TYR A 18 34.68 13.80 16.39
C TYR A 18 34.40 13.08 15.07
N THR A 19 35.26 13.24 14.06
CA THR A 19 35.09 12.57 12.77
C THR A 19 35.24 11.07 12.92
N GLN A 20 36.18 10.63 13.77
CA GLN A 20 36.45 9.22 14.02
C GLN A 20 35.36 8.55 14.85
N MET A 21 34.82 9.24 15.86
CA MET A 21 33.68 8.78 16.66
C MET A 21 32.44 8.64 15.78
N THR A 22 32.16 9.61 14.91
CA THR A 22 31.03 9.56 13.97
C THR A 22 31.17 8.36 13.03
N LEU A 23 32.35 8.17 12.42
CA LEU A 23 32.63 7.05 11.54
C LEU A 23 32.54 5.69 12.27
N TRP A 24 33.00 5.62 13.52
CA TRP A 24 32.90 4.43 14.35
C TRP A 24 31.44 4.09 14.68
N LEU A 25 30.63 5.09 15.03
CA LEU A 25 29.20 4.93 15.30
C LEU A 25 28.45 4.46 14.06
N GLU A 26 28.69 5.07 12.90
CA GLU A 26 28.11 4.62 11.62
C GLU A 26 28.47 3.17 11.29
N ARG A 27 29.73 2.77 11.49
CA ARG A 27 30.18 1.38 11.26
C ARG A 27 29.53 0.42 12.24
N ARG A 28 29.43 0.79 13.51
CA ARG A 28 28.77 0.00 14.56
C ARG A 28 27.30 -0.20 14.24
N GLU A 29 26.63 0.87 13.80
CA GLU A 29 25.24 0.85 13.39
C GLU A 29 25.05 -0.05 12.16
N LYS A 30 25.87 0.11 11.10
CA LYS A 30 25.86 -0.77 9.92
C LYS A 30 26.09 -2.24 10.27
N MET A 31 27.01 -2.55 11.19
CA MET A 31 27.23 -3.93 11.66
C MET A 31 26.03 -4.48 12.45
N LEU A 32 25.38 -3.66 13.27
CA LEU A 32 24.16 -4.06 13.99
C LEU A 32 23.01 -4.34 13.02
N TRP A 33 22.81 -3.47 12.02
CA TRP A 33 21.84 -3.68 10.94
C TRP A 33 22.15 -4.97 10.16
N HIS A 34 23.41 -5.21 9.82
CA HIS A 34 23.83 -6.43 9.13
C HIS A 34 23.66 -7.70 9.98
N ASN A 35 23.94 -7.65 11.28
CA ASN A 35 23.71 -8.79 12.15
C ASN A 35 22.21 -9.10 12.29
N ASN A 36 21.37 -8.06 12.45
CA ASN A 36 19.92 -8.22 12.47
C ASN A 36 19.39 -8.80 11.15
N PHE A 37 19.99 -8.42 10.02
CA PHE A 37 19.68 -8.98 8.70
C PHE A 37 19.99 -10.48 8.60
N VAL A 38 21.19 -10.88 9.04
CA VAL A 38 21.59 -12.29 9.03
C VAL A 38 20.65 -13.10 9.89
N GLN A 39 20.32 -12.61 11.10
CA GLN A 39 19.36 -13.27 11.98
C GLN A 39 17.95 -13.36 11.35
N TRP A 40 17.47 -12.31 10.70
CA TRP A 40 16.18 -12.34 9.98
C TRP A 40 16.19 -13.32 8.80
N ARG A 41 17.26 -13.36 7.99
CA ARG A 41 17.37 -14.33 6.88
C ARG A 41 17.40 -15.77 7.36
N LEU A 42 18.05 -16.03 8.50
CA LEU A 42 18.14 -17.36 9.10
C LEU A 42 16.82 -17.78 9.77
N ALA A 43 16.08 -16.84 10.35
CA ALA A 43 14.79 -17.11 11.01
C ALA A 43 13.63 -17.29 10.02
N GLY A 44 13.77 -16.81 8.78
CA GLY A 44 12.66 -16.67 7.83
C GLY A 44 11.75 -15.50 8.20
N ASP A 45 10.87 -15.10 7.28
CA ASP A 45 9.85 -14.11 7.61
C ASP A 45 8.91 -14.70 8.68
N PRO A 46 8.72 -14.04 9.85
CA PRO A 46 7.71 -14.49 10.79
C PRO A 46 6.37 -14.53 10.04
N PRO A 47 5.58 -15.60 10.19
CA PRO A 47 4.32 -15.67 9.50
C PRO A 47 3.52 -14.42 9.86
N PRO A 48 2.90 -13.76 8.86
CA PRO A 48 2.06 -12.62 9.14
C PRO A 48 1.06 -13.02 10.21
N GLN A 49 0.84 -12.13 11.19
CA GLN A 49 -0.10 -12.40 12.27
C GLN A 49 -1.49 -12.53 11.63
N ASP A 50 -1.92 -13.76 11.39
CA ASP A 50 -3.13 -14.11 10.63
C ASP A 50 -4.36 -13.65 11.42
N ARG A 51 -4.71 -12.37 11.25
CA ARG A 51 -5.90 -11.78 11.84
C ARG A 51 -7.05 -12.08 10.91
N ARG A 52 -7.79 -13.12 11.22
CA ARG A 52 -9.05 -13.42 10.56
C ARG A 52 -10.05 -12.33 10.89
N VAL A 53 -10.51 -11.64 9.86
CA VAL A 53 -11.50 -10.56 9.94
C VAL A 53 -12.79 -11.03 9.28
N PRO A 54 -13.95 -10.97 9.97
CA PRO A 54 -15.25 -11.24 9.37
C PRO A 54 -15.55 -10.31 8.20
N LEU A 55 -16.22 -10.82 7.16
CA LEU A 55 -16.62 -10.00 6.00
C LEU A 55 -17.45 -8.78 6.40
N ASP A 56 -18.30 -8.93 7.43
CA ASP A 56 -19.06 -7.83 8.01
C ASP A 56 -18.15 -6.71 8.55
N SER A 57 -17.09 -7.07 9.28
CA SER A 57 -16.09 -6.10 9.75
C SER A 57 -15.27 -5.51 8.60
N VAL A 58 -15.01 -6.25 7.52
CA VAL A 58 -14.36 -5.72 6.31
C VAL A 58 -15.22 -4.60 5.69
N VAL A 59 -16.54 -4.78 5.63
CA VAL A 59 -17.46 -3.76 5.13
C VAL A 59 -17.49 -2.55 6.07
N HIS A 60 -17.70 -2.76 7.38
CA HIS A 60 -17.97 -1.67 8.32
C HIS A 60 -16.70 -0.94 8.80
N ASP A 61 -15.70 -1.68 9.28
CA ASP A 61 -14.52 -1.09 9.93
C ASP A 61 -13.50 -0.61 8.91
N TYR A 62 -13.37 -1.34 7.80
CA TYR A 62 -12.46 -0.97 6.72
C TYR A 62 -13.16 -0.12 5.65
N GLY A 63 -14.48 0.03 5.68
CA GLY A 63 -15.23 0.76 4.65
C GLY A 63 -15.14 0.14 3.26
N ALA A 64 -14.85 -1.16 3.17
CA ALA A 64 -14.83 -1.88 1.89
C ALA A 64 -16.24 -2.35 1.54
N THR A 65 -17.13 -1.41 1.25
CA THR A 65 -18.58 -1.65 1.13
C THR A 65 -18.96 -2.68 0.08
N PHE A 66 -18.20 -2.71 -1.03
CA PHE A 66 -18.44 -3.64 -2.15
C PHE A 66 -17.45 -4.81 -2.19
N PHE A 67 -16.96 -5.25 -1.02
CA PHE A 67 -15.92 -6.27 -0.96
C PHE A 67 -16.33 -7.57 -1.66
N THR A 68 -17.53 -8.05 -1.38
CA THR A 68 -18.06 -9.30 -1.92
C THR A 68 -18.23 -9.24 -3.43
N GLU A 69 -18.79 -8.14 -3.94
CA GLU A 69 -19.02 -7.93 -5.37
C GLU A 69 -17.69 -7.71 -6.11
N ALA A 70 -16.76 -6.97 -5.51
CA ALA A 70 -15.43 -6.76 -6.09
C ALA A 70 -14.64 -8.07 -6.17
N LEU A 71 -14.74 -8.95 -5.16
CA LEU A 71 -14.12 -10.26 -5.18
C LEU A 71 -14.76 -11.18 -6.21
N ALA A 72 -16.09 -11.19 -6.29
CA ALA A 72 -16.81 -11.96 -7.31
C ALA A 72 -16.39 -11.56 -8.72
N ARG A 73 -16.34 -10.26 -9.02
CA ARG A 73 -15.86 -9.74 -10.31
C ARG A 73 -14.42 -10.16 -10.59
N TYR A 74 -13.54 -10.10 -9.59
CA TYR A 74 -12.15 -10.53 -9.75
C TYR A 74 -12.07 -12.02 -10.10
N VAL A 75 -12.76 -12.87 -9.33
CA VAL A 75 -12.82 -14.32 -9.55
C VAL A 75 -13.32 -14.67 -10.96
N VAL A 76 -14.43 -14.05 -11.40
CA VAL A 76 -14.98 -14.29 -12.75
C VAL A 76 -14.00 -13.87 -13.82
N ARG A 77 -13.37 -12.68 -13.69
CA ARG A 77 -12.39 -12.19 -14.66
C ARG A 77 -11.17 -13.11 -14.76
N THR A 78 -10.72 -13.68 -13.64
CA THR A 78 -9.60 -14.64 -13.62
C THR A 78 -9.98 -15.99 -14.24
N ASN A 79 -11.21 -16.47 -14.01
CA ASN A 79 -11.67 -17.74 -14.54
C ASN A 79 -12.05 -17.68 -16.03
N GLN A 80 -12.54 -16.53 -16.49
CA GLN A 80 -13.08 -16.33 -17.83
C GLN A 80 -12.57 -14.99 -18.42
N PRO A 81 -11.30 -14.95 -18.87
CA PRO A 81 -10.76 -13.74 -19.50
C PRO A 81 -11.50 -13.47 -20.82
N GLY A 82 -11.84 -12.20 -21.07
CA GLY A 82 -12.47 -11.76 -22.32
C GLY A 82 -13.98 -11.53 -22.28
N LEU A 83 -14.64 -11.72 -21.11
CA LEU A 83 -16.04 -11.32 -20.95
C LEU A 83 -16.23 -9.81 -21.11
N SER A 84 -17.33 -9.42 -21.75
CA SER A 84 -17.75 -8.02 -21.76
C SER A 84 -18.15 -7.53 -20.36
N PRO A 85 -18.16 -6.21 -20.09
CA PRO A 85 -18.54 -5.68 -18.78
C PRO A 85 -19.93 -6.12 -18.29
N ALA A 86 -20.91 -6.23 -19.21
CA ALA A 86 -22.27 -6.67 -18.86
C ALA A 86 -22.32 -8.16 -18.49
N GLN A 87 -21.62 -9.01 -19.26
CA GLN A 87 -21.51 -10.44 -18.96
C GLN A 87 -20.76 -10.67 -17.64
N LEU A 88 -19.69 -9.90 -17.40
CA LEU A 88 -18.94 -9.96 -16.14
C LEU A 88 -19.86 -9.71 -14.94
N GLU A 89 -20.72 -8.70 -15.03
CA GLU A 89 -21.63 -8.35 -13.93
C GLU A 89 -22.69 -9.44 -13.70
N GLN A 90 -23.24 -9.99 -14.78
CA GLN A 90 -24.17 -11.11 -14.72
C GLN A 90 -23.54 -12.33 -14.05
N GLU A 91 -22.36 -12.76 -14.50
CA GLU A 91 -21.65 -13.92 -13.95
C GLU A 91 -21.19 -13.68 -12.49
N ALA A 92 -20.75 -12.47 -12.17
CA ALA A 92 -20.34 -12.12 -10.80
C ALA A 92 -21.51 -12.26 -9.81
N SER A 93 -22.75 -11.98 -10.23
CA SER A 93 -23.94 -12.13 -9.39
C SER A 93 -24.22 -13.59 -8.96
N HIS A 94 -23.64 -14.56 -9.67
CA HIS A 94 -23.78 -16.00 -9.38
C HIS A 94 -22.65 -16.57 -8.51
N VAL A 95 -21.64 -15.77 -8.15
CA VAL A 95 -20.53 -16.22 -7.31
C VAL A 95 -20.95 -16.24 -5.85
N ILE A 96 -20.82 -17.42 -5.22
CA ILE A 96 -21.03 -17.60 -3.79
C ILE A 96 -19.67 -17.77 -3.10
N LEU A 97 -19.37 -16.91 -2.13
CA LEU A 97 -18.12 -17.01 -1.37
C LEU A 97 -18.21 -18.16 -0.35
N PRO A 98 -17.30 -19.14 -0.37
CA PRO A 98 -17.36 -20.31 0.51
C PRO A 98 -16.75 -20.04 1.91
N PHE A 99 -16.70 -18.78 2.35
CA PHE A 99 -16.10 -18.37 3.61
C PHE A 99 -16.75 -17.08 4.13
N GLN A 100 -16.57 -16.82 5.42
CA GLN A 100 -17.10 -15.64 6.12
C GLN A 100 -16.01 -14.76 6.75
N THR A 101 -14.74 -15.16 6.60
CA THR A 101 -13.59 -14.41 7.12
C THR A 101 -12.45 -14.41 6.12
N VAL A 102 -11.63 -13.36 6.15
CA VAL A 102 -10.38 -13.27 5.39
C VAL A 102 -9.20 -13.00 6.33
N ALA A 103 -8.03 -13.48 5.96
CA ALA A 103 -6.78 -13.18 6.65
C ALA A 103 -6.34 -11.76 6.31
N ALA A 104 -6.47 -10.81 7.22
CA ALA A 104 -6.23 -9.40 6.95
C ALA A 104 -4.81 -8.94 7.33
N PHE A 105 -4.27 -8.07 6.49
CA PHE A 105 -2.97 -7.45 6.61
C PHE A 105 -3.16 -5.94 6.59
N HIS A 106 -2.36 -5.22 7.37
CA HIS A 106 -2.54 -3.78 7.57
C HIS A 106 -1.40 -2.93 7.02
N ARG A 107 -0.39 -3.55 6.39
CA ARG A 107 0.77 -2.85 5.88
C ARG A 107 1.50 -3.60 4.76
N VAL A 108 1.82 -2.91 3.68
CA VAL A 108 2.85 -3.31 2.69
C VAL A 108 4.14 -2.58 3.00
N LYS A 109 5.28 -3.25 2.83
CA LYS A 109 6.59 -2.63 2.84
C LYS A 109 7.28 -2.81 1.50
N PHE A 110 7.76 -1.70 0.95
CA PHE A 110 8.69 -1.69 -0.17
C PHE A 110 10.11 -1.69 0.40
N HIS A 111 10.92 -2.61 -0.10
CA HIS A 111 12.29 -2.78 0.34
C HIS A 111 13.25 -2.29 -0.73
N ALA A 112 14.40 -1.75 -0.31
CA ALA A 112 15.43 -1.32 -1.25
C ALA A 112 15.89 -2.50 -2.10
N ILE A 113 16.39 -2.21 -3.28
CA ILE A 113 17.16 -3.17 -4.09
C ILE A 113 18.62 -2.77 -3.92
N ASN A 114 19.47 -3.72 -3.51
CA ASN A 114 20.89 -3.46 -3.34
C ASN A 114 21.60 -3.36 -4.70
N ALA A 115 22.88 -2.97 -4.69
CA ALA A 115 23.69 -2.78 -5.90
C ALA A 115 23.83 -4.04 -6.78
N HIS A 116 23.48 -5.23 -6.26
CA HIS A 116 23.49 -6.50 -6.99
C HIS A 116 22.11 -6.90 -7.52
N GLY A 117 21.11 -6.02 -7.44
CA GLY A 117 19.74 -6.30 -7.91
C GLY A 117 18.91 -7.15 -6.96
N HIS A 118 19.40 -7.46 -5.75
CA HIS A 118 18.65 -8.24 -4.77
C HIS A 118 17.88 -7.35 -3.79
N ARG A 119 16.68 -7.81 -3.40
CA ARG A 119 15.87 -7.17 -2.35
C ARG A 119 16.66 -7.13 -1.03
N ASP A 120 16.92 -5.93 -0.54
CA ASP A 120 17.45 -5.65 0.78
C ASP A 120 16.28 -5.38 1.74
N SER A 121 15.80 -6.44 2.36
CA SER A 121 14.71 -6.41 3.34
C SER A 121 15.01 -5.60 4.61
N THR A 122 16.27 -5.24 4.84
CA THR A 122 16.67 -4.44 6.00
C THR A 122 16.25 -2.98 5.85
N VAL A 123 16.26 -2.49 4.61
CA VAL A 123 15.93 -1.11 4.29
C VAL A 123 14.52 -1.08 3.74
N THR A 124 13.59 -0.58 4.54
CA THR A 124 12.25 -0.23 4.06
C THR A 124 12.33 1.16 3.44
N VAL A 125 12.11 1.26 2.12
CA VAL A 125 12.14 2.54 1.39
C VAL A 125 10.80 3.24 1.40
N ASP A 126 9.71 2.46 1.48
CA ASP A 126 8.35 2.97 1.51
C ASP A 126 7.42 1.95 2.20
N SER A 127 6.27 2.40 2.67
CA SER A 127 5.24 1.52 3.23
C SER A 127 3.84 2.09 3.07
N VAL A 128 2.89 1.22 2.77
CA VAL A 128 1.46 1.55 2.61
C VAL A 128 0.68 0.93 3.75
N HIS A 129 -0.14 1.72 4.43
CA HIS A 129 -0.97 1.30 5.55
C HIS A 129 -2.45 1.21 5.18
N CYS A 130 -3.15 0.22 5.73
CA CYS A 130 -4.61 0.07 5.60
C CYS A 130 -5.22 -0.41 6.94
N GLN A 131 -5.15 0.46 7.95
CA GLN A 131 -5.57 0.19 9.32
C GLN A 131 -6.97 0.76 9.60
N PRO A 132 -7.93 -0.06 10.02
CA PRO A 132 -9.22 0.45 10.50
C PRO A 132 -9.03 1.19 11.84
N PRO A 133 -10.04 1.94 12.30
CA PRO A 133 -9.99 2.59 13.61
C PRO A 133 -9.74 1.55 14.69
N ARG A 134 -8.92 1.90 15.68
CA ARG A 134 -8.59 0.98 16.78
C ARG A 134 -8.40 1.72 18.08
N LYS A 135 -8.50 0.99 19.20
CA LYS A 135 -8.13 1.52 20.51
C LYS A 135 -6.66 1.23 20.80
N ASP A 136 -5.95 2.21 21.33
CA ASP A 136 -4.58 2.01 21.82
C ASP A 136 -4.57 1.36 23.21
N LYS A 137 -3.38 1.17 23.80
CA LYS A 137 -3.22 0.60 25.15
C LYS A 137 -3.88 1.44 26.24
N ARG A 138 -4.12 2.73 25.98
CA ARG A 138 -4.78 3.69 26.88
C ARG A 138 -6.27 3.82 26.58
N ARG A 139 -6.84 2.95 25.73
CA ARG A 139 -8.24 2.96 25.27
C ARG A 139 -8.62 4.22 24.48
N GLN A 140 -7.65 5.00 24.00
CA GLN A 140 -7.90 6.13 23.12
C GLN A 140 -8.15 5.65 21.69
N ILE A 141 -9.05 6.33 20.99
CA ILE A 141 -9.36 6.03 19.58
C ILE A 141 -8.20 6.54 18.73
N VAL A 142 -7.56 5.62 18.01
CA VAL A 142 -6.65 5.90 16.92
C VAL A 142 -7.49 5.91 15.64
N PRO A 143 -7.55 7.03 14.90
CA PRO A 143 -8.27 7.11 13.63
C PRO A 143 -7.81 6.06 12.64
N ALA A 144 -8.70 5.71 11.70
CA ALA A 144 -8.34 4.91 10.54
C ALA A 144 -7.20 5.55 9.73
N ARG A 145 -6.40 4.72 9.08
CA ARG A 145 -5.38 5.13 8.12
C ARG A 145 -5.41 4.22 6.91
N PHE A 146 -5.81 4.79 5.78
CA PHE A 146 -5.87 4.11 4.48
C PHE A 146 -5.08 4.92 3.47
N ASP A 147 -3.86 4.46 3.19
CA ASP A 147 -2.90 5.16 2.35
C ASP A 147 -3.27 4.99 0.87
N THR A 148 -2.78 5.93 0.05
CA THR A 148 -2.96 5.94 -1.40
C THR A 148 -1.76 5.37 -2.12
N VAL A 149 -2.01 4.72 -3.26
CA VAL A 149 -1.02 3.97 -4.03
C VAL A 149 -1.15 4.23 -5.53
N LEU A 150 -0.04 4.01 -6.25
CA LEU A 150 -0.02 3.94 -7.71
C LEU A 150 -0.15 2.48 -8.13
N VAL A 151 -1.20 2.17 -8.86
CA VAL A 151 -1.50 0.82 -9.35
C VAL A 151 -1.26 0.78 -10.86
N ASN A 152 -0.62 -0.30 -11.33
CA ASN A 152 -0.48 -0.60 -12.75
C ASN A 152 -1.77 -1.28 -13.25
N GLU A 153 -2.54 -0.62 -14.11
CA GLU A 153 -3.78 -1.15 -14.73
C GLU A 153 -3.51 -1.88 -16.05
N ASP A 154 -2.28 -2.36 -16.26
CA ASP A 154 -1.70 -2.88 -17.49
C ASP A 154 -1.04 -1.81 -18.38
N GLY A 155 0.16 -2.12 -18.88
CA GLY A 155 0.90 -1.25 -19.81
C GLY A 155 1.75 -0.15 -19.16
N GLY A 156 1.82 -0.08 -17.83
CA GLY A 156 2.65 0.89 -17.11
C GLY A 156 4.14 0.81 -17.48
N GLY A 157 4.69 1.93 -17.95
CA GLY A 157 6.11 2.08 -18.28
C GLY A 157 7.00 2.33 -17.04
N THR A 158 8.31 2.44 -17.25
CA THR A 158 9.26 2.87 -16.21
C THR A 158 9.16 4.37 -15.90
N THR A 159 8.62 5.14 -16.84
CA THR A 159 8.41 6.59 -16.77
C THR A 159 7.01 6.95 -17.27
N GLY A 160 6.48 8.05 -16.77
CA GLY A 160 5.16 8.55 -17.15
C GLY A 160 4.01 7.82 -16.45
N VAL A 161 2.83 8.42 -16.54
CA VAL A 161 1.62 7.97 -15.83
C VAL A 161 0.72 7.06 -16.68
N ASP A 162 1.06 6.85 -17.95
CA ASP A 162 0.31 5.97 -18.83
C ASP A 162 0.30 4.53 -18.30
N GLY A 163 -0.88 3.90 -18.29
CA GLY A 163 -1.10 2.57 -17.71
C GLY A 163 -1.15 2.55 -16.18
N TYR A 164 -1.02 3.69 -15.51
CA TYR A 164 -1.15 3.79 -14.06
C TYR A 164 -2.45 4.47 -13.62
N ARG A 165 -2.89 4.14 -12.41
CA ARG A 165 -4.00 4.84 -11.73
C ARG A 165 -3.77 4.91 -10.24
N VAL A 166 -4.24 5.99 -9.60
CA VAL A 166 -4.19 6.14 -8.15
C VAL A 166 -5.40 5.44 -7.51
N ALA A 167 -5.14 4.73 -6.41
CA ALA A 167 -6.18 4.11 -5.59
C ALA A 167 -5.90 4.31 -4.10
N GLN A 168 -6.95 4.27 -3.27
CA GLN A 168 -6.82 4.19 -1.81
C GLN A 168 -6.98 2.73 -1.37
N VAL A 169 -6.03 2.21 -0.60
CA VAL A 169 -6.09 0.81 -0.13
C VAL A 169 -6.92 0.73 1.13
N ARG A 170 -8.04 0.00 1.10
CA ARG A 170 -8.90 -0.21 2.27
C ARG A 170 -8.49 -1.42 3.08
N ILE A 171 -8.22 -2.55 2.43
CA ILE A 171 -7.78 -3.78 3.11
C ILE A 171 -6.85 -4.58 2.21
N ILE A 172 -5.83 -5.20 2.81
CA ILE A 172 -5.01 -6.23 2.18
C ILE A 172 -5.37 -7.55 2.82
N PHE A 173 -5.54 -8.60 2.03
CA PHE A 173 -5.95 -9.89 2.55
C PHE A 173 -5.41 -11.06 1.74
N THR A 174 -5.47 -12.24 2.34
CA THR A 174 -5.26 -13.51 1.65
C THR A 174 -6.48 -14.40 1.82
N LEU A 175 -6.70 -15.27 0.84
CA LEU A 175 -7.71 -16.32 0.90
C LEU A 175 -7.08 -17.60 1.43
N THR A 176 -7.85 -18.42 2.13
CA THR A 176 -7.40 -19.76 2.52
C THR A 176 -7.20 -20.62 1.28
N SER A 177 -6.31 -21.61 1.34
CA SER A 177 -6.09 -22.56 0.24
C SER A 177 -7.40 -23.23 -0.23
N GLN A 178 -8.29 -23.55 0.72
CA GLN A 178 -9.62 -24.10 0.43
C GLN A 178 -10.51 -23.10 -0.33
N ALA A 179 -10.57 -21.84 0.12
CA ALA A 179 -11.34 -20.80 -0.55
C ALA A 179 -10.81 -20.53 -1.96
N THR A 180 -9.48 -20.46 -2.11
CA THR A 180 -8.81 -20.28 -3.39
C THR A 180 -9.14 -21.43 -4.35
N ALA A 181 -9.02 -22.69 -3.91
CA ALA A 181 -9.34 -23.85 -4.73
C ALA A 181 -10.82 -23.94 -5.12
N ALA A 182 -11.73 -23.43 -4.28
CA ALA A 182 -13.15 -23.42 -4.57
C ALA A 182 -13.55 -22.30 -5.56
N LEU A 183 -12.89 -21.15 -5.51
CA LEU A 183 -13.24 -19.98 -6.34
C LEU A 183 -12.53 -19.96 -7.68
N PHE A 184 -11.26 -20.35 -7.75
CA PHE A 184 -10.44 -20.23 -8.95
C PHE A 184 -10.27 -21.59 -9.62
N ARG A 185 -10.70 -21.69 -10.88
CA ARG A 185 -10.73 -22.95 -11.66
C ARG A 185 -9.52 -23.09 -12.58
N THR A 186 -8.80 -21.99 -12.83
CA THR A 186 -7.73 -21.94 -13.82
C THR A 186 -6.41 -22.43 -13.22
N PRO A 187 -5.69 -23.37 -13.86
CA PRO A 187 -4.32 -23.72 -13.48
C PRO A 187 -3.39 -22.57 -13.89
N GLY A 188 -3.12 -21.65 -12.96
CA GLY A 188 -2.19 -20.56 -13.10
C GLY A 188 -1.60 -20.16 -11.76
N ILE A 189 -0.54 -19.35 -11.77
CA ILE A 189 0.04 -18.78 -10.55
C ILE A 189 -0.95 -17.71 -10.06
N LEU A 190 -1.79 -18.08 -9.09
CA LEU A 190 -2.68 -17.12 -8.44
C LEU A 190 -1.88 -16.22 -7.49
N PRO A 191 -2.26 -14.94 -7.37
CA PRO A 191 -1.69 -14.08 -6.36
C PRO A 191 -1.88 -14.64 -4.96
N THR A 192 -0.84 -14.57 -4.15
CA THR A 192 -0.94 -14.95 -2.73
C THR A 192 -1.71 -13.92 -1.93
N HIS A 193 -1.55 -12.63 -2.25
CA HIS A 193 -2.15 -11.52 -1.52
C HIS A 193 -2.93 -10.60 -2.46
N PHE A 194 -4.06 -10.12 -1.98
CA PHE A 194 -4.97 -9.25 -2.68
C PHE A 194 -5.13 -7.93 -1.93
N ALA A 195 -5.51 -6.88 -2.64
CA ALA A 195 -5.89 -5.61 -2.04
C ALA A 195 -7.28 -5.19 -2.55
N TYR A 196 -8.16 -4.79 -1.64
CA TYR A 196 -9.36 -4.03 -1.99
C TYR A 196 -9.00 -2.55 -2.01
N VAL A 197 -9.31 -1.89 -3.14
CA VAL A 197 -8.96 -0.50 -3.37
C VAL A 197 -10.16 0.30 -3.86
N GLU A 198 -10.20 1.58 -3.48
CA GLU A 198 -11.13 2.57 -4.03
C GLU A 198 -10.39 3.45 -5.04
N TRP A 199 -10.94 3.62 -6.23
CA TRP A 199 -10.27 4.29 -7.33
C TRP A 199 -10.42 5.81 -7.29
N PHE A 200 -9.37 6.49 -7.75
CA PHE A 200 -9.46 7.85 -8.24
C PHE A 200 -9.64 7.86 -9.76
N THR A 201 -9.98 9.01 -10.33
CA THR A 201 -10.08 9.19 -11.79
C THR A 201 -8.74 8.88 -12.48
N PRO A 202 -8.76 8.42 -13.75
CA PRO A 202 -7.55 8.31 -14.56
C PRO A 202 -6.79 9.64 -14.63
N PHE A 203 -5.50 9.56 -14.94
CA PHE A 203 -4.68 10.74 -15.21
C PHE A 203 -5.20 11.46 -16.45
N GLY A 204 -5.43 12.77 -16.30
CA GLY A 204 -5.68 13.68 -17.43
C GLY A 204 -4.42 14.44 -17.80
N GLN A 205 -4.59 15.58 -18.47
CA GLN A 205 -3.47 16.49 -18.70
C GLN A 205 -3.01 17.14 -17.38
N PRO A 206 -1.69 17.33 -17.18
CA PRO A 206 -1.18 18.05 -16.02
C PRO A 206 -1.63 19.53 -16.07
N GLU A 207 -1.83 20.13 -14.90
CA GLU A 207 -2.26 21.54 -14.82
C GLU A 207 -1.16 22.48 -15.33
N ALA A 208 -1.53 23.44 -16.20
CA ALA A 208 -0.56 24.26 -16.94
C ALA A 208 0.39 25.08 -16.06
N ASN A 209 -0.06 25.53 -14.89
CA ASN A 209 0.71 26.45 -14.04
C ASN A 209 1.79 25.75 -13.21
N HIS A 210 1.58 24.49 -12.83
CA HIS A 210 2.45 23.78 -11.88
C HIS A 210 2.79 22.35 -12.29
N GLY A 211 2.24 21.86 -13.40
CA GLY A 211 2.56 20.54 -13.96
C GLY A 211 2.07 19.34 -13.16
N LEU A 212 1.25 19.55 -12.12
CA LEU A 212 0.75 18.43 -11.30
C LEU A 212 -0.53 17.85 -11.90
N TYR A 213 -0.65 16.53 -11.84
CA TYR A 213 -1.87 15.84 -12.22
C TYR A 213 -2.96 16.04 -11.17
N LYS A 214 -4.13 16.44 -11.64
CA LYS A 214 -5.34 16.56 -10.83
C LYS A 214 -6.16 15.28 -10.95
N ILE A 215 -6.51 14.68 -9.81
CA ILE A 215 -7.39 13.51 -9.72
C ILE A 215 -8.55 13.79 -8.78
N SER A 216 -9.66 13.08 -8.96
CA SER A 216 -10.80 13.12 -8.04
C SER A 216 -11.22 11.71 -7.65
N ARG A 217 -11.93 11.55 -6.54
CA ARG A 217 -12.52 10.24 -6.21
C ARG A 217 -13.44 9.79 -7.34
N LEU A 218 -13.29 8.54 -7.77
CA LEU A 218 -14.13 7.99 -8.83
C LEU A 218 -15.43 7.50 -8.24
N ILE A 219 -16.51 8.22 -8.51
CA ILE A 219 -17.86 7.93 -8.00
C ILE A 219 -18.75 7.51 -9.18
N ARG A 220 -19.52 6.44 -9.02
CA ARG A 220 -20.56 5.99 -9.95
C ARG A 220 -21.84 5.73 -9.17
N ASN A 221 -22.96 6.28 -9.62
CA ASN A 221 -24.27 6.15 -8.96
C ASN A 221 -24.27 6.57 -7.47
N GLY A 222 -23.45 7.55 -7.10
CA GLY A 222 -23.31 8.02 -5.71
C GLY A 222 -22.34 7.19 -4.86
N GLU A 223 -21.76 6.12 -5.41
CA GLU A 223 -20.90 5.19 -4.68
C GLU A 223 -19.47 5.22 -5.21
N ARG A 224 -18.49 4.95 -4.34
CA ARG A 224 -17.07 4.91 -4.73
C ARG A 224 -16.80 3.66 -5.55
N LEU A 225 -16.17 3.83 -6.71
CA LEU A 225 -15.77 2.69 -7.52
C LEU A 225 -14.62 1.96 -6.84
N ALA A 226 -14.83 0.68 -6.57
CA ALA A 226 -13.83 -0.17 -5.93
C ALA A 226 -13.54 -1.43 -6.73
N SER A 227 -12.39 -2.04 -6.47
CA SER A 227 -11.99 -3.31 -7.09
C SER A 227 -11.05 -4.08 -6.18
N ILE A 228 -10.91 -5.37 -6.46
CA ILE A 228 -9.83 -6.19 -5.91
C ILE A 228 -8.74 -6.29 -6.97
N ILE A 229 -7.49 -6.13 -6.54
CA ILE A 229 -6.28 -6.21 -7.38
C ILE A 229 -5.29 -7.18 -6.75
N ASP A 230 -4.34 -7.67 -7.55
CA ASP A 230 -3.14 -8.30 -6.99
C ASP A 230 -2.31 -7.22 -6.29
N ILE A 231 -1.73 -7.56 -5.14
CA ILE A 231 -0.78 -6.67 -4.47
C ILE A 231 0.44 -6.35 -5.35
N SER A 232 0.78 -7.22 -6.30
CA SER A 232 1.89 -7.04 -7.24
C SER A 232 1.67 -5.90 -8.23
N ASP A 233 0.41 -5.49 -8.45
CA ASP A 233 0.04 -4.34 -9.28
C ASP A 233 0.35 -3.01 -8.57
N ILE A 234 0.51 -3.02 -7.25
CA ILE A 234 0.85 -1.85 -6.45
C ILE A 234 2.34 -1.55 -6.63
N ARG A 235 2.65 -0.43 -7.30
CA ARG A 235 4.04 -0.02 -7.53
C ARG A 235 4.66 0.70 -6.35
N ARG A 236 3.89 1.56 -5.68
CA ARG A 236 4.39 2.49 -4.66
C ARG A 236 3.26 3.18 -3.89
N SER A 237 3.57 3.81 -2.77
CA SER A 237 2.69 4.83 -2.21
C SER A 237 2.67 6.11 -3.07
N VAL A 238 1.57 6.85 -2.96
CA VAL A 238 1.36 8.15 -3.61
C VAL A 238 0.95 9.15 -2.57
N HIS A 239 1.60 10.31 -2.55
CA HIS A 239 1.20 11.42 -1.68
C HIS A 239 0.26 12.35 -2.44
N LEU A 240 -0.92 12.59 -1.86
CA LEU A 240 -1.94 13.49 -2.41
C LEU A 240 -1.95 14.83 -1.65
N ILE A 241 -2.02 15.91 -2.41
CA ILE A 241 -2.19 17.27 -1.92
C ILE A 241 -3.67 17.64 -2.11
N PRO A 242 -4.42 17.93 -1.04
CA PRO A 242 -5.81 18.35 -1.16
C PRO A 242 -5.91 19.63 -2.01
N LYS A 243 -6.85 19.69 -2.94
CA LYS A 243 -7.15 20.93 -3.65
C LYS A 243 -7.98 21.83 -2.74
N PHE A 244 -7.34 22.80 -2.12
CA PHE A 244 -8.01 23.78 -1.28
C PHE A 244 -8.75 24.83 -2.12
N GLY A 245 -9.88 25.30 -1.60
CA GLY A 245 -10.49 26.55 -2.05
C GLY A 245 -9.77 27.77 -1.46
N PRO A 246 -10.42 28.95 -1.45
CA PRO A 246 -9.86 30.16 -0.85
C PRO A 246 -9.56 30.01 0.64
N VAL A 247 -10.29 29.13 1.33
CA VAL A 247 -10.14 28.83 2.76
C VAL A 247 -10.03 27.31 2.91
N ALA A 248 -9.06 26.86 3.71
CA ALA A 248 -8.92 25.46 4.07
C ALA A 248 -10.01 25.07 5.09
N PRO A 249 -10.85 24.04 4.81
CA PRO A 249 -11.86 23.60 5.76
C PRO A 249 -11.24 23.12 7.08
N HIS A 250 -11.80 23.53 8.21
CA HIS A 250 -11.25 23.23 9.54
C HIS A 250 -11.34 21.75 9.90
N GLU A 251 -12.32 21.05 9.34
CA GLU A 251 -12.53 19.62 9.52
C GLU A 251 -11.54 18.74 8.75
N TRP A 252 -10.72 19.32 7.85
CA TRP A 252 -9.70 18.58 7.12
C TRP A 252 -8.45 18.40 7.98
N THR A 253 -8.26 17.17 8.45
CA THR A 253 -7.07 16.71 9.15
C THR A 253 -6.40 15.62 8.33
N SER A 254 -5.19 15.20 8.72
CA SER A 254 -4.50 14.07 8.07
C SER A 254 -5.30 12.77 8.11
N SER A 255 -6.27 12.61 9.02
CA SER A 255 -7.10 11.41 9.14
C SER A 255 -8.45 11.52 8.43
N THR A 256 -8.92 12.72 8.08
CA THR A 256 -10.25 12.93 7.48
C THR A 256 -10.18 13.41 6.04
N VAL A 257 -9.09 14.07 5.64
CA VAL A 257 -9.02 14.78 4.35
C VAL A 257 -9.19 13.87 3.14
N LEU A 258 -8.70 12.63 3.19
CA LEU A 258 -8.92 11.68 2.10
C LEU A 258 -10.41 11.35 1.94
N GLU A 259 -11.18 11.34 3.03
CA GLU A 259 -12.61 11.01 3.02
C GLU A 259 -13.49 12.20 2.64
N LEU A 260 -13.09 13.41 3.03
CA LEU A 260 -13.88 14.63 2.87
C LEU A 260 -13.55 15.44 1.61
N CYS A 261 -12.30 15.40 1.14
CA CYS A 261 -11.89 16.13 -0.04
C CYS A 261 -12.20 15.32 -1.30
N SER A 262 -12.79 15.97 -2.30
CA SER A 262 -13.16 15.34 -3.57
C SER A 262 -12.02 15.27 -4.58
N THR A 263 -11.08 16.22 -4.49
CA THR A 263 -10.11 16.50 -5.57
C THR A 263 -8.73 16.77 -5.00
N PHE A 264 -7.73 16.16 -5.61
CA PHE A 264 -6.35 16.21 -5.14
C PHE A 264 -5.41 16.48 -6.32
N PHE A 265 -4.26 17.05 -5.99
CA PHE A 265 -3.09 17.03 -6.85
C PHE A 265 -2.15 15.92 -6.40
N ILE A 266 -1.52 15.26 -7.36
CA ILE A 266 -0.54 14.22 -7.06
C ILE A 266 0.81 14.88 -6.81
N ASN A 267 1.45 14.55 -5.70
CA ASN A 267 2.78 15.05 -5.38
C ASN A 267 3.86 14.17 -6.04
N SER A 268 4.34 14.60 -7.19
CA SER A 268 5.46 13.97 -7.90
C SER A 268 6.82 14.19 -7.22
N PHE A 269 6.91 15.04 -6.20
CA PHE A 269 8.16 15.43 -5.54
C PHE A 269 8.41 14.70 -4.21
N SER A 270 7.66 13.65 -3.89
CA SER A 270 7.83 12.91 -2.63
C SER A 270 9.21 12.26 -2.51
N ASP A 271 9.75 11.78 -3.63
CA ASP A 271 11.07 11.18 -3.75
C ASP A 271 11.51 11.14 -5.23
N ARG A 272 12.77 10.76 -5.46
CA ARG A 272 13.35 10.67 -6.80
C ARG A 272 12.59 9.72 -7.73
N HIS A 273 12.08 8.61 -7.21
CA HIS A 273 11.36 7.65 -8.05
C HIS A 273 9.97 8.19 -8.42
N ALA A 274 9.31 8.93 -7.52
CA ALA A 274 8.01 9.55 -7.80
C ALA A 274 8.17 10.57 -8.92
N TYR A 275 9.25 11.34 -8.87
CA TYR A 275 9.55 12.33 -9.89
C TYR A 275 9.82 11.71 -11.27
N LEU A 276 10.37 10.49 -11.34
CA LEU A 276 10.62 9.83 -12.63
C LEU A 276 9.37 9.15 -13.19
N THR A 277 8.51 8.63 -12.32
CA THR A 277 7.30 7.90 -12.74
C THR A 277 6.10 8.83 -12.94
N ILE A 278 5.97 9.90 -12.15
CA ILE A 278 4.80 10.79 -12.13
C ILE A 278 5.16 12.15 -12.75
N ILE A 279 5.58 12.14 -14.01
CA ILE A 279 5.85 13.32 -14.84
C ILE A 279 5.00 13.26 -16.10
#